data_AF-X1R0W9-F1
#
_entry.id   AF-X1R0W9-F1
#
_cell.length_a   1.000
_cell.length_b   1.000
_cell.length_c   1.000
_cell.angle_alpha   90.00
_cell.angle_beta   90.00
_cell.angle_gamma   90.00
#
_symmetry.space_group_name_H-M   'P 1'
#
loop_
_entity.id
_entity.type
_entity.pdbx_description
1 polymer ?
#
loop_
_entity_poly.entity_id
_entity_poly.type
_entity_poly.pdbx_seq_one_letter_code
_entity_poly.pdbx_strand_id
1 'polypeptide(L)'
;MLVEAKCFDDEEKAKTWVFEDGLSEAESDISMGSTEPDMDLSFIKGKPITVELGDKPEYRNRLESISQGFSVTIVKAATISFLLGLFNQYLLLKGSKLYQKDKHFRKTVSEMPHEWCYDQSVPNSEGEYPEE
;
A
#
# COMPACT_ATOMS: atom_id res chain seq x y z
N MET A 1 11.78 23.14 -10.00
CA MET A 1 11.36 22.44 -8.78
C MET A 1 12.39 21.36 -8.51
N LEU A 2 13.14 21.46 -7.41
CA LEU A 2 14.02 20.37 -6.97
C LEU A 2 13.14 19.40 -6.18
N VAL A 3 13.08 18.15 -6.63
CA VAL A 3 12.34 17.08 -5.95
C VAL A 3 13.37 16.23 -5.24
N GLU A 4 13.31 16.17 -3.91
CA GLU A 4 14.13 15.24 -3.15
C GLU A 4 13.60 13.81 -3.36
N ALA A 5 14.41 12.97 -3.99
CA ALA A 5 14.17 11.53 -4.01
C ALA A 5 14.64 10.96 -2.65
N LYS A 6 13.70 10.54 -1.80
CA LYS A 6 14.03 9.89 -0.53
C LYS A 6 14.67 8.52 -0.80
N CYS A 7 15.86 8.31 -0.26
CA CYS A 7 16.48 6.97 -0.17
C CYS A 7 16.18 6.41 1.21
N PHE A 8 15.72 5.15 1.25
CA PHE A 8 15.56 4.41 2.50
C PHE A 8 16.85 3.64 2.75
N ASP A 9 17.48 3.86 3.91
CA ASP A 9 18.68 3.13 4.32
C ASP A 9 18.34 1.93 5.23
N ASP A 10 17.06 1.74 5.55
CA ASP A 10 16.55 0.77 6.52
C ASP A 10 15.17 0.24 6.11
N GLU A 11 14.96 -1.07 6.28
CA GLU A 11 13.72 -1.77 5.88
C GLU A 11 12.52 -1.34 6.71
N GLU A 12 12.66 -1.15 8.02
CA GLU A 12 11.55 -0.73 8.89
C GLU A 12 11.14 0.71 8.60
N LYS A 13 12.09 1.60 8.26
CA LYS A 13 11.77 2.94 7.75
C LYS A 13 10.99 2.90 6.44
N ALA A 14 11.35 2.00 5.53
CA ALA A 14 10.63 1.83 4.27
C ALA A 14 9.20 1.30 4.52
N LYS A 15 9.03 0.29 5.37
CA LYS A 15 7.71 -0.25 5.76
C LYS A 15 6.83 0.78 6.45
N THR A 16 7.39 1.51 7.41
CA THR A 16 6.65 2.56 8.14
C THR A 16 6.18 3.65 7.18
N TRP A 17 7.02 4.07 6.24
CA TRP A 17 6.66 5.08 5.25
C TRP A 17 5.58 4.59 4.27
N VAL A 18 5.71 3.36 3.78
CA VAL A 18 4.67 2.69 2.99
C VAL A 18 3.34 2.67 3.75
N PHE A 19 3.38 2.28 5.02
CA PHE A 19 2.19 2.22 5.85
C PHE A 19 1.55 3.60 6.08
N GLU A 20 2.37 4.62 6.32
CA GLU A 20 1.93 6.01 6.47
C GLU A 20 1.21 6.52 5.22
N ASP A 21 1.79 6.27 4.04
CA ASP A 21 1.25 6.71 2.76
C ASP A 21 -0.13 6.09 2.48
N GLY A 22 -0.27 4.79 2.71
CA GLY A 22 -1.56 4.14 2.48
C GLY A 22 -2.58 4.33 3.60
N LEU A 23 -2.18 4.75 4.81
CA LEU A 23 -3.13 5.29 5.78
C LEU A 23 -3.77 6.58 5.24
N SER A 24 -2.95 7.49 4.69
CA SER A 24 -3.42 8.73 4.10
C SER A 24 -4.31 8.49 2.87
N GLU A 25 -3.97 7.51 2.03
CA GLU A 25 -4.80 7.10 0.88
C GLU A 25 -6.17 6.58 1.34
N ALA A 26 -6.19 5.63 2.28
CA ALA A 26 -7.44 5.06 2.80
C ALA A 26 -8.35 6.13 3.44
N GLU A 27 -7.77 7.07 4.20
CA GLU A 27 -8.51 8.19 4.78
C GLU A 27 -9.08 9.13 3.69
N SER A 28 -8.33 9.35 2.61
CA SER A 28 -8.78 10.12 1.46
C SER A 28 -9.98 9.45 0.78
N ASP A 29 -9.91 8.15 0.48
CA ASP A 29 -11.00 7.38 -0.12
C ASP A 29 -12.29 7.47 0.69
N ILE A 30 -12.19 7.28 2.01
CA ILE A 30 -13.34 7.39 2.92
C ILE A 30 -13.91 8.82 2.90
N SER A 31 -13.05 9.84 2.88
CA SER A 31 -13.48 11.24 2.82
C SER A 31 -14.19 11.60 1.51
N MET A 32 -13.85 10.91 0.41
CA MET A 32 -14.52 11.00 -0.88
C MET A 32 -15.82 10.18 -0.96
N GLY A 33 -16.17 9.47 0.11
CA GLY A 33 -17.41 8.71 0.23
C GLY A 33 -17.29 7.24 -0.11
N SER A 34 -16.07 6.70 -0.28
CA SER A 34 -15.90 5.27 -0.46
C SER A 34 -16.24 4.50 0.81
N THR A 35 -17.03 3.44 0.66
CA THR A 35 -17.41 2.53 1.75
C THR A 35 -16.70 1.19 1.67
N GLU A 36 -15.94 0.95 0.61
CA GLU A 36 -15.19 -0.28 0.38
C GLU A 36 -13.79 0.07 -0.15
N PRO A 37 -12.75 -0.69 0.23
CA PRO A 37 -11.42 -0.46 -0.32
C PRO A 37 -11.42 -0.88 -1.80
N ASP A 38 -10.72 -0.14 -2.65
CA ASP A 38 -10.55 -0.47 -4.06
C ASP A 38 -9.52 -1.61 -4.26
N MET A 39 -9.76 -2.74 -3.57
CA MET A 39 -8.96 -3.96 -3.66
C MET A 39 -9.73 -5.17 -3.12
N ASP A 40 -9.63 -6.31 -3.79
CA ASP A 40 -10.18 -7.56 -3.27
C ASP A 40 -9.15 -8.31 -2.42
N LEU A 41 -9.28 -8.25 -1.09
CA LEU A 41 -8.38 -8.94 -0.17
C LEU A 41 -8.43 -10.48 -0.25
N SER A 42 -9.38 -11.08 -0.97
CA SER A 42 -9.64 -12.53 -0.98
C SER A 42 -8.50 -13.36 -1.55
N PHE A 43 -7.71 -12.81 -2.48
CA PHE A 43 -6.59 -13.53 -3.08
C PHE A 43 -5.22 -13.21 -2.47
N ILE A 44 -5.16 -12.39 -1.41
CA ILE A 44 -3.89 -12.13 -0.72
C ILE A 44 -3.42 -13.44 -0.08
N LYS A 45 -2.34 -13.99 -0.63
CA LYS A 45 -1.63 -15.15 -0.09
C LYS A 45 -0.24 -14.71 0.31
N GLY A 46 0.17 -15.02 1.54
CA GLY A 46 1.50 -14.65 1.98
C GLY A 46 1.71 -14.84 3.47
N LYS A 47 2.95 -14.57 3.89
CA LYS A 47 3.27 -14.45 5.32
C LYS A 47 2.87 -13.05 5.80
N PRO A 48 2.38 -12.93 7.05
CA PRO A 48 2.12 -11.63 7.64
C PRO A 48 3.42 -10.81 7.69
N ILE A 49 3.31 -9.52 7.37
CA ILE A 49 4.37 -8.54 7.56
C ILE A 49 4.06 -7.79 8.85
N THR A 50 5.02 -7.78 9.77
CA THR A 50 4.95 -6.91 10.95
C THR A 50 5.56 -5.56 10.59
N VAL A 51 4.88 -4.49 10.95
CA VAL A 51 5.40 -3.11 10.85
C VAL A 51 5.50 -2.56 12.27
N GLU A 52 6.70 -2.18 12.70
CA GLU A 52 6.90 -1.57 14.01
C GLU A 52 6.59 -0.07 13.96
N LEU A 53 5.41 0.30 14.47
CA LEU A 53 4.94 1.70 14.47
C LEU A 53 5.42 2.53 15.67
N GLY A 54 6.11 1.89 16.63
CA GLY A 54 6.50 2.49 17.90
C GLY A 54 5.29 2.84 18.81
N ASP A 55 5.56 3.54 19.91
CA ASP A 55 4.52 4.01 20.86
C ASP A 55 3.82 5.27 20.35
N LYS A 56 3.13 5.14 19.22
CA LYS A 56 2.43 6.22 18.52
C LYS A 56 0.93 5.94 18.50
N PRO A 57 0.16 6.41 19.51
CA PRO A 57 -1.26 6.11 19.63
C PRO A 57 -2.10 6.63 18.47
N GLU A 58 -1.61 7.62 17.72
CA GLU A 58 -2.27 8.15 16.53
C GLU A 58 -2.58 7.08 15.48
N TYR A 59 -1.70 6.08 15.31
CA TYR A 59 -1.92 5.02 14.32
C TYR A 59 -3.13 4.16 14.65
N ARG A 60 -3.37 3.89 15.94
CA ARG A 60 -4.55 3.16 16.37
C ARG A 60 -5.83 3.92 16.02
N ASN A 61 -5.86 5.23 16.28
CA ASN A 61 -7.04 6.05 16.00
C ASN A 61 -7.34 6.11 14.49
N ARG A 62 -6.30 6.26 13.66
CA ARG A 62 -6.43 6.26 12.19
C ARG A 62 -6.97 4.92 11.68
N LEU A 63 -6.41 3.81 12.17
CA LEU A 63 -6.89 2.47 11.82
C LEU A 63 -8.31 2.19 12.29
N GLU A 64 -8.71 2.69 13.46
CA GLU A 64 -10.10 2.61 13.94
C GLU A 64 -11.05 3.39 13.03
N SER A 65 -10.65 4.58 12.57
CA SER A 65 -11.45 5.36 11.61
C SER A 65 -11.59 4.64 10.27
N ILE A 66 -10.51 4.06 9.75
CA ILE A 66 -10.53 3.32 8.47
C ILE A 66 -11.36 2.03 8.61
N SER A 67 -11.18 1.31 9.72
CA SER A 67 -11.95 0.12 10.07
C SER A 67 -13.46 0.40 10.07
N GLN A 68 -13.88 1.55 10.59
CA GLN A 68 -15.27 1.99 10.56
C GLN A 68 -15.73 2.41 9.16
N GLY A 69 -14.93 3.23 8.46
CA GLY A 69 -15.28 3.73 7.12
C GLY A 69 -15.51 2.63 6.09
N PHE A 70 -14.67 1.59 6.11
CA PHE A 70 -14.80 0.43 5.23
C PHE A 70 -15.59 -0.74 5.83
N SER A 71 -16.11 -0.61 7.05
CA SER A 71 -16.81 -1.70 7.75
C SER A 71 -16.00 -3.02 7.85
N VAL A 72 -14.69 -2.90 8.13
CA VAL A 72 -13.76 -4.03 8.27
C VAL A 72 -13.15 -4.08 9.66
N THR A 73 -12.46 -5.17 10.02
CA THR A 73 -11.67 -5.24 11.27
C THR A 73 -10.42 -4.34 11.19
N ILE A 74 -9.90 -3.88 12.34
CA ILE A 74 -8.63 -3.13 12.42
C ILE A 74 -7.46 -3.83 11.71
N VAL A 75 -7.37 -5.17 11.81
CA VAL A 75 -6.31 -5.94 11.12
C VAL A 75 -6.43 -5.84 9.59
N LYS A 76 -7.65 -5.90 9.07
CA LYS A 76 -7.92 -5.68 7.64
C LYS A 76 -7.63 -4.23 7.24
N ALA A 77 -8.01 -3.24 8.06
CA ALA A 77 -7.67 -1.84 7.81
C ALA A 77 -6.15 -1.64 7.69
N ALA A 78 -5.36 -2.24 8.60
CA ALA A 78 -3.90 -2.20 8.51
C ALA A 78 -3.37 -2.89 7.23
N THR A 79 -3.97 -4.01 6.84
CA THR A 79 -3.61 -4.71 5.60
C THR A 79 -3.88 -3.84 4.37
N ILE A 80 -5.06 -3.22 4.30
CA ILE A 80 -5.46 -2.29 3.23
C ILE A 80 -4.49 -1.11 3.17
N SER A 81 -4.24 -0.44 4.29
CA SER A 81 -3.31 0.70 4.33
C SER A 81 -1.90 0.32 3.94
N PHE A 82 -1.40 -0.84 4.34
CA PHE A 82 -0.09 -1.29 3.89
C PHE A 82 -0.06 -1.50 2.36
N LEU A 83 -1.11 -2.10 1.79
CA LEU A 83 -1.16 -2.40 0.36
C LEU A 83 -1.36 -1.16 -0.50
N LEU A 84 -2.25 -0.22 -0.12
CA LEU A 84 -2.44 1.05 -0.82
C LEU A 84 -1.12 1.81 -0.92
N GLY A 85 -0.44 1.99 0.21
CA GLY A 85 0.84 2.68 0.23
C GLY A 85 1.92 1.90 -0.52
N LEU A 86 1.88 0.57 -0.49
CA LEU A 86 2.83 -0.23 -1.22
C LEU A 86 2.63 -0.04 -2.73
N PHE A 87 1.39 -0.01 -3.20
CA PHE A 87 1.08 0.21 -4.62
C PHE A 87 1.49 1.60 -5.08
N ASN A 88 1.21 2.63 -4.29
CA ASN A 88 1.66 4.00 -4.56
C ASN A 88 3.18 4.10 -4.64
N GLN A 89 3.90 3.37 -3.76
CA GLN A 89 5.34 3.52 -3.61
C GLN A 89 6.18 2.43 -4.28
N TYR A 90 5.56 1.45 -4.94
CA TYR A 90 6.22 0.26 -5.48
C TYR A 90 7.41 0.59 -6.41
N LEU A 91 7.20 1.52 -7.34
CA LEU A 91 8.23 1.96 -8.29
C LEU A 91 9.42 2.63 -7.58
N LEU A 92 9.14 3.42 -6.54
CA LEU A 92 10.18 4.09 -5.75
C LEU A 92 10.98 3.09 -4.90
N LEU A 93 10.32 2.08 -4.33
CA LEU A 93 10.99 1.00 -3.60
C LEU A 93 11.93 0.21 -4.51
N LYS A 94 11.48 -0.17 -5.72
CA LYS A 94 12.34 -0.82 -6.74
C LYS A 94 13.52 0.04 -7.18
N GLY A 95 13.33 1.36 -7.27
CA GLY A 95 14.38 2.31 -7.62
C GLY A 95 15.39 2.59 -6.51
N SER A 96 15.12 2.16 -5.26
CA SER A 96 15.94 2.49 -4.10
C SER A 96 17.32 1.80 -4.09
N LYS A 97 18.31 2.45 -3.47
CA LYS A 97 19.64 1.85 -3.23
C LYS A 97 19.55 0.59 -2.37
N LEU A 98 18.58 0.53 -1.45
CA LEU A 98 18.35 -0.64 -0.58
C LEU A 98 17.92 -1.85 -1.41
N TYR A 99 17.00 -1.68 -2.36
CA TYR A 99 16.58 -2.75 -3.28
C TYR A 99 17.76 -3.32 -4.10
N GLN A 100 18.70 -2.47 -4.51
CA GLN A 100 19.88 -2.91 -5.26
C GLN A 100 20.86 -3.72 -4.39
N LYS A 101 21.07 -3.30 -3.15
CA LYS A 101 22.14 -3.81 -2.27
C LYS A 101 21.69 -4.94 -1.34
N ASP A 102 20.43 -4.96 -0.94
CA ASP A 102 19.89 -5.93 0.00
C ASP A 102 19.13 -7.04 -0.75
N LYS A 103 19.46 -8.31 -0.50
CA LYS A 103 18.80 -9.45 -1.14
C LYS A 103 17.46 -9.78 -0.49
N HIS A 104 17.35 -9.60 0.82
CA HIS A 104 16.14 -9.87 1.58
C HIS A 104 15.06 -8.86 1.22
N PHE A 105 15.36 -7.56 1.33
CA PHE A 105 14.44 -6.49 0.98
C PHE A 105 13.95 -6.59 -0.48
N ARG A 106 14.87 -6.85 -1.41
CA ARG A 106 14.52 -7.07 -2.82
C ARG A 106 13.54 -8.21 -3.02
N LYS A 107 13.76 -9.33 -2.33
CA LYS A 107 12.86 -10.49 -2.40
C LYS A 107 11.49 -10.12 -1.85
N THR A 108 11.44 -9.50 -0.68
CA THR A 108 10.21 -9.01 -0.03
C THR A 108 9.41 -8.11 -0.97
N VAL A 109 10.03 -7.07 -1.56
CA VAL A 109 9.36 -6.15 -2.50
C VAL A 109 8.91 -6.87 -3.78
N SER A 110 9.69 -7.83 -4.30
CA SER A 110 9.37 -8.50 -5.57
C SER A 110 8.28 -9.57 -5.46
N GLU A 111 8.11 -10.16 -4.28
CA GLU A 111 7.06 -11.16 -4.01
C GLU A 111 5.72 -10.54 -3.61
N MET A 112 5.66 -9.22 -3.43
CA MET A 112 4.42 -8.52 -3.10
C MET A 112 3.47 -8.45 -4.31
N PRO A 113 2.15 -8.63 -4.10
CA PRO A 113 1.15 -8.65 -5.17
C PRO A 113 0.95 -7.23 -5.71
N HIS A 114 1.67 -6.82 -6.76
CA HIS A 114 1.68 -5.45 -7.30
C HIS A 114 0.90 -5.31 -8.61
N GLU A 115 0.54 -6.42 -9.25
CA GLU A 115 -0.24 -6.44 -10.51
C GLU A 115 -1.71 -6.04 -10.30
N TRP A 116 -2.15 -5.88 -9.05
CA TRP A 116 -3.53 -5.52 -8.73
C TRP A 116 -3.89 -4.05 -8.93
N CYS A 117 -2.92 -3.19 -9.26
CA CYS A 117 -3.15 -1.75 -9.29
C CYS A 117 -3.33 -1.12 -10.67
N TYR A 118 -3.29 -1.87 -11.79
CA TYR A 118 -3.58 -1.29 -13.12
C TYR A 118 -4.30 -2.23 -14.10
N ASP A 119 -4.72 -3.42 -13.69
CA ASP A 119 -5.50 -4.35 -14.54
C ASP A 119 -7.02 -4.12 -14.45
N GLN A 120 -7.47 -2.89 -14.20
CA GLN A 120 -8.60 -2.44 -15.01
C GLN A 120 -8.00 -2.10 -16.36
N SER A 121 -8.19 -3.00 -17.32
CA SER A 121 -7.94 -2.73 -18.73
C SER A 121 -8.45 -1.34 -19.04
N VAL A 122 -7.53 -0.42 -19.33
CA VAL A 122 -7.85 0.90 -19.83
C VAL A 122 -8.75 0.63 -21.04
N PRO A 123 -9.99 1.16 -21.09
CA PRO A 123 -10.74 1.06 -22.31
C PRO A 123 -9.84 1.57 -23.42
N ASN A 124 -9.80 0.85 -24.53
CA ASN A 124 -9.17 1.36 -25.74
C ASN A 124 -9.74 2.78 -25.98
N SER A 125 -9.08 3.64 -26.75
CA SER A 125 -9.52 5.04 -26.99
C SER A 125 -10.97 5.23 -27.49
N GLU A 126 -11.72 4.13 -27.65
CA GLU A 126 -13.13 4.01 -28.02
C GLU A 126 -14.06 3.49 -26.89
N GLY A 127 -13.60 3.18 -25.68
CA GLY A 127 -14.46 2.82 -24.54
C GLY A 127 -14.74 1.32 -24.32
N GLU A 128 -14.09 0.42 -25.05
CA GLU A 128 -14.34 -1.03 -24.95
C GLU A 128 -13.28 -1.76 -24.12
N TYR A 129 -13.74 -2.64 -23.22
CA TYR A 129 -12.90 -3.56 -22.43
C TYR A 129 -12.48 -4.75 -23.33
N PRO A 130 -11.23 -5.24 -23.25
CA PRO A 130 -10.81 -6.45 -23.95
C PRO A 130 -11.60 -7.65 -23.44
N GLU A 131 -12.13 -8.45 -24.37
CA GLU A 131 -12.82 -9.70 -24.06
C GLU A 131 -11.81 -10.74 -23.54
N GLU A 132 -12.02 -11.12 -22.27
CA GLU A 132 -11.57 -12.31 -21.49
C GLU A 132 -10.15 -12.90 -21.67
#